data_AF-A0A5S9MHR2-F1
#
_entry.id   AF-A0A5S9MHR2-F1
#
_cell.length_a   1.000
_cell.length_b   1.000
_cell.length_c   1.000
_cell.angle_alpha   90.00
_cell.angle_beta   90.00
_cell.angle_gamma   90.00
#
_symmetry.space_group_name_H-M   'P 1'
#
loop_
_entity.id
_entity.type
_entity.pdbx_description
1 polymer ?
#
loop_
_entity_poly.entity_id
_entity_poly.type
_entity_poly.pdbx_seq_one_letter_code
_entity_poly.pdbx_strand_id
1 'polypeptide(L)'
;MKKVTKILREQSLNVEGVSADDPDRKQKVQHFRDYVYDVLVTTTILERGVTIPNVQVGVLGSESTIFTESALVQISGRVGRHPDYCTGDVFSFFILV
;
A
#
# COMPACT_ATOMS: atom_id res chain seq x y z
N MET A 1 -2.66 -5.39 9.42
CA MET A 1 -3.29 -5.78 8.15
C MET A 1 -4.74 -6.24 8.34
N LYS A 2 -5.04 -7.47 8.79
CA LYS A 2 -6.43 -8.03 8.83
C LYS A 2 -7.49 -7.10 9.45
N LYS A 3 -7.18 -6.48 10.60
CA LYS A 3 -8.08 -5.52 11.27
C LYS A 3 -8.39 -4.29 10.40
N VAL A 4 -7.36 -3.69 9.81
CA VAL A 4 -7.49 -2.50 8.94
C VAL A 4 -8.29 -2.85 7.69
N THR A 5 -7.95 -3.95 7.01
CA THR A 5 -8.70 -4.43 5.84
C THR A 5 -10.17 -4.66 6.18
N LYS A 6 -10.47 -5.29 7.32
CA LYS A 6 -11.85 -5.50 7.77
C LYS A 6 -12.61 -4.18 7.97
N ILE A 7 -12.02 -3.22 8.69
CA ILE A 7 -12.65 -1.91 8.94
C ILE A 7 -12.92 -1.18 7.61
N LEU A 8 -11.96 -1.18 6.69
CA LEU A 8 -12.14 -0.52 5.39
C LEU A 8 -13.25 -1.19 4.56
N ARG A 9 -13.40 -2.52 4.62
CA ARG A 9 -14.53 -3.23 3.99
C ARG A 9 -15.87 -2.85 4.61
N GLU A 10 -15.93 -2.70 5.92
CA GLU A 10 -17.15 -2.26 6.63
C GLU A 10 -17.55 -0.84 6.23
N GLN A 11 -16.62 -0.02 5.74
CA GLN A 11 -16.87 1.29 5.13
C GLN A 11 -17.22 1.23 3.64
N SER A 12 -17.56 0.04 3.11
CA SER A 12 -17.91 -0.19 1.70
C SER A 12 -16.79 0.14 0.69
N LEU A 13 -15.53 0.12 1.11
CA LEU A 13 -14.39 0.24 0.21
C LEU A 13 -14.05 -1.12 -0.42
N ASN A 14 -13.74 -1.12 -1.73
CA ASN A 14 -13.26 -2.30 -2.42
C ASN A 14 -11.77 -2.50 -2.12
N VAL A 15 -11.49 -3.25 -1.05
CA VAL A 15 -10.15 -3.37 -0.47
C VAL A 15 -9.72 -4.82 -0.29
N GLU A 16 -8.43 -5.06 -0.54
CA GLU A 16 -7.80 -6.36 -0.26
C GLU A 16 -6.54 -6.21 0.60
N GLY A 17 -6.28 -7.23 1.42
CA GLY A 17 -5.06 -7.37 2.21
C GLY A 17 -4.09 -8.35 1.55
N VAL A 18 -2.80 -7.99 1.52
CA VAL A 18 -1.73 -8.86 1.01
C VAL A 18 -0.49 -8.79 1.90
N SER A 19 0.19 -9.91 2.10
CA SER A 19 1.47 -9.97 2.82
C SER A 19 2.50 -10.76 2.02
N ALA A 20 3.77 -10.71 2.46
CA ALA A 20 4.84 -11.45 1.82
C ALA A 20 4.58 -12.97 1.78
N ASP A 21 3.97 -13.53 2.83
CA ASP A 21 3.67 -14.96 2.95
C ASP A 21 2.32 -15.37 2.34
N ASP A 22 1.64 -14.47 1.64
CA ASP A 22 0.34 -14.77 1.03
C ASP A 22 0.54 -15.62 -0.24
N PRO A 23 -0.03 -16.85 -0.32
CA PRO A 23 0.12 -17.71 -1.50
C PRO A 23 -0.46 -17.07 -2.77
N ASP A 24 -1.48 -16.23 -2.62
CA ASP A 24 -2.18 -15.55 -3.72
C ASP A 24 -1.63 -14.14 -3.97
N ARG A 25 -0.48 -13.78 -3.37
CA ARG A 25 0.13 -12.45 -3.45
C ARG A 25 0.20 -11.91 -4.87
N LYS A 26 0.68 -12.72 -5.82
CA LYS A 26 0.81 -12.31 -7.23
C LYS A 26 -0.53 -11.95 -7.85
N GLN A 27 -1.55 -12.77 -7.59
CA GLN A 27 -2.89 -12.53 -8.13
C GLN A 27 -3.50 -11.27 -7.52
N LYS A 28 -3.41 -11.08 -6.20
CA LYS A 28 -3.93 -9.89 -5.51
C LYS A 28 -3.27 -8.60 -5.98
N VAL A 29 -1.94 -8.62 -6.16
CA VAL A 29 -1.19 -7.48 -6.70
C VAL A 29 -1.61 -7.21 -8.15
N GLN A 30 -1.80 -8.24 -8.96
CA GLN A 30 -2.24 -8.09 -10.34
C GLN A 30 -3.66 -7.47 -10.40
N HIS A 31 -4.61 -7.98 -9.62
CA HIS A 31 -5.94 -7.39 -9.48
C HIS A 31 -5.90 -5.91 -9.08
N PHE A 32 -5.02 -5.52 -8.16
CA PHE A 32 -4.86 -4.11 -7.80
C PHE A 32 -4.33 -3.27 -8.98
N ARG A 33 -3.41 -3.80 -9.79
CA ARG A 33 -2.93 -3.12 -11.01
C ARG A 33 -4.01 -2.99 -12.08
N ASP A 34 -4.92 -3.96 -12.13
CA ASP A 34 -6.04 -4.00 -13.07
C ASP A 34 -7.25 -3.21 -12.54
N TYR A 35 -7.09 -2.41 -11.48
CA TYR A 35 -8.14 -1.60 -10.83
C TYR A 35 -9.33 -2.43 -10.31
N VAL A 36 -9.13 -3.72 -10.04
CA VAL A 36 -10.13 -4.60 -9.41
C VAL A 36 -10.33 -4.26 -7.94
N TYR A 37 -9.34 -3.62 -7.29
CA TYR A 37 -9.44 -3.09 -5.93
C TYR A 37 -9.08 -1.61 -5.93
N ASP A 38 -9.77 -0.82 -5.12
CA ASP A 38 -9.47 0.61 -4.92
C ASP A 38 -8.31 0.79 -3.93
N VAL A 39 -8.19 -0.13 -2.95
CA VAL A 39 -7.19 -0.05 -1.89
C VAL A 39 -6.52 -1.41 -1.69
N LEU A 40 -5.19 -1.40 -1.60
CA LEU A 40 -4.40 -2.57 -1.23
C LEU A 40 -3.69 -2.33 0.10
N VAL A 41 -4.10 -3.06 1.15
CA VAL A 41 -3.47 -3.00 2.48
C VAL A 41 -2.38 -4.04 2.55
N THR A 42 -1.12 -3.61 2.60
CA THR A 42 0.02 -4.51 2.71
C THR A 42 0.81 -4.31 3.99
N THR A 43 1.55 -5.33 4.39
CA THR A 43 2.72 -5.16 5.27
C THR A 43 3.89 -4.59 4.47
N THR A 44 4.77 -3.81 5.11
CA THR A 44 6.04 -3.27 4.56
C THR A 44 6.07 -3.07 3.02
N ILE A 45 7.17 -3.44 2.37
CA ILE A 45 7.46 -3.11 0.97
C ILE A 45 6.89 -4.21 0.06
N LEU A 46 6.11 -3.81 -0.96
CA LEU A 46 5.66 -4.70 -2.03
C LEU A 46 6.83 -5.24 -2.86
N GLU A 47 6.58 -6.33 -3.58
CA GLU A 47 7.57 -7.01 -4.42
C GLU A 47 8.33 -6.02 -5.33
N ARG A 48 9.64 -6.26 -5.50
CA ARG A 48 10.46 -5.49 -6.43
C ARG A 48 9.95 -5.72 -7.85
N GLY A 49 10.13 -4.73 -8.72
CA GLY A 49 9.76 -4.85 -10.14
C GLY A 49 8.29 -4.63 -10.47
N VAL A 50 7.44 -4.34 -9.48
CA VAL A 50 6.04 -3.98 -9.72
C VAL A 50 5.88 -2.46 -9.75
N THR A 51 5.55 -1.92 -10.92
CA THR A 51 5.07 -0.54 -11.11
C THR A 51 3.55 -0.55 -11.14
N ILE A 52 2.93 0.23 -10.26
CA ILE A 52 1.48 0.41 -10.17
C ILE A 52 1.18 1.82 -10.69
N PRO A 53 0.43 1.97 -11.79
CA PRO A 53 0.07 3.27 -12.32
C PRO A 53 -0.89 4.01 -11.39
N ASN A 54 -0.77 5.34 -11.33
CA ASN A 54 -1.71 6.23 -10.63
C ASN A 54 -2.04 5.81 -9.18
N VAL A 55 -1.02 5.57 -8.36
CA VAL A 55 -1.18 5.10 -6.98
C VAL A 55 -0.79 6.18 -5.97
N GLN A 56 -1.54 6.28 -4.88
CA GLN A 56 -1.22 7.07 -3.70
C GLN A 56 -0.82 6.13 -2.55
N VAL A 57 -0.02 6.63 -1.61
CA VAL A 57 0.49 5.81 -0.51
C VAL A 57 0.11 6.42 0.84
N GLY A 58 -0.41 5.59 1.73
CA GLY A 58 -0.64 5.92 3.13
C GLY A 58 0.16 4.98 4.04
N VAL A 59 0.94 5.52 4.96
CA VAL A 59 1.67 4.75 5.98
C VAL A 59 0.97 4.91 7.31
N LEU A 60 0.31 3.85 7.78
CA LEU A 60 -0.38 3.83 9.07
C LEU A 60 0.58 3.40 10.19
N GLY A 61 0.65 4.20 11.26
CA GLY A 61 1.56 3.95 12.39
C GLY A 61 3.01 4.31 12.06
N SER A 62 3.21 5.37 11.27
CA SER A 62 4.52 5.78 10.75
C SER A 62 5.53 6.18 11.85
N GLU A 63 5.08 6.39 13.08
CA GLU A 63 5.91 6.62 14.26
C GLU A 63 6.66 5.38 14.76
N SER A 64 6.19 4.18 14.37
CA SER A 64 6.78 2.94 14.84
C SER A 64 8.23 2.78 14.36
N THR A 65 9.11 2.28 15.23
CA THR A 65 10.54 2.08 14.92
C THR A 65 10.80 1.12 13.76
N ILE A 66 9.80 0.33 13.35
CA ILE A 66 9.89 -0.52 12.15
C ILE A 66 9.96 0.31 10.85
N PHE A 67 9.45 1.54 10.86
CA PHE A 67 9.46 2.46 9.74
C PHE A 67 10.64 3.42 9.87
N THR A 68 11.84 2.92 9.59
CA THR A 68 13.02 3.77 9.46
C THR A 68 12.82 4.79 8.34
N GLU A 69 13.60 5.88 8.37
CA GLU A 69 13.61 6.88 7.29
C GLU A 69 13.80 6.21 5.92
N SER A 70 14.75 5.28 5.81
CA SER A 70 15.00 4.52 4.59
C SER A 70 13.81 3.67 4.15
N ALA A 71 13.07 3.06 5.07
CA ALA A 71 11.87 2.31 4.77
C ALA A 71 10.75 3.25 4.27
N LEU A 72 10.56 4.40 4.92
CA LEU A 72 9.60 5.41 4.50
C LEU A 72 9.92 5.94 3.09
N VAL A 73 11.18 6.30 2.81
CA VAL A 73 11.62 6.72 1.48
C VAL A 73 11.35 5.65 0.42
N GLN A 74 11.61 4.37 0.74
CA GLN A 74 11.34 3.26 -0.18
C GLN A 74 9.84 3.02 -0.43
N ILE A 75 9.01 3.23 0.59
CA ILE A 75 7.55 3.13 0.48
C ILE A 75 7.01 4.29 -0.36
N SER A 76 7.40 5.53 -0.03
CA SER A 76 7.03 6.74 -0.76
C SER A 76 7.46 6.71 -2.22
N GLY A 77 8.64 6.15 -2.50
CA GLY A 77 9.16 5.99 -3.86
C GLY A 77 8.37 5.03 -4.76
N ARG A 78 7.26 4.44 -4.28
CA ARG A 78 6.31 3.70 -5.11
C ARG A 78 5.31 4.60 -5.83
N VAL A 79 5.09 5.83 -5.34
CA VAL A 79 4.26 6.85 -5.98
C VAL A 79 5.05 7.50 -7.12
N GLY A 80 4.35 7.97 -8.16
CA GLY A 80 4.97 8.77 -9.22
C GLY A 80 5.90 8.00 -10.18
N ARG A 81 5.92 6.65 -10.15
CA ARG A 81 6.83 5.83 -10.96
C ARG A 81 6.39 5.64 -12.41
N HIS A 82 5.11 5.86 -12.71
CA HIS A 82 4.58 5.67 -14.06
C HIS A 82 4.77 6.96 -14.86
N PRO A 83 5.29 6.93 -16.10
CA PRO A 83 5.57 8.14 -16.88
C PRO A 83 4.34 9.04 -17.07
N ASP A 84 3.16 8.45 -17.26
CA ASP A 84 1.91 9.21 -17.42
C ASP A 84 1.33 9.71 -16.08
N TYR A 85 1.84 9.20 -14.95
CA TYR A 85 1.40 9.55 -13.60
C TYR A 85 2.63 9.83 -12.73
N CYS A 86 3.39 10.87 -13.08
CA CYS A 86 4.65 11.26 -12.42
C CYS A 86 4.46 11.96 -11.06
N THR A 87 3.21 12.15 -10.62
CA THR A 87 2.86 12.80 -9.35
C THR A 87 2.01 11.86 -8.50
N GLY A 88 1.83 12.21 -7.23
CA GLY A 88 0.88 11.55 -6.34
C GLY A 88 1.15 11.89 -4.88
N ASP A 89 0.22 11.49 -4.03
CA ASP A 89 0.25 11.84 -2.63
C ASP A 89 0.85 10.73 -1.76
N VAL A 90 1.58 11.17 -0.73
CA VAL A 90 2.10 10.31 0.33
C VAL A 90 1.63 10.89 1.66
N PHE A 91 0.89 10.08 2.42
CA PHE A 91 0.38 10.44 3.73
C PHE A 91 1.01 9.57 4.82
N SER A 92 1.46 10.21 5.91
CA SER A 92 1.95 9.54 7.11
C SER A 92 0.92 9.74 8.22
N PHE A 93 0.35 8.64 8.72
CA PHE A 93 -0.65 8.66 9.78
C PHE A 93 0.00 8.19 11.09
N PHE A 94 0.02 9.09 12.06
CA PHE A 94 0.57 8.84 13.39
C PHE A 94 -0.54 8.30 14.29
N ILE A 95 -0.26 7.21 15.01
CA ILE A 95 -1.16 6.71 16.05
C ILE A 95 -0.67 7.27 17.40
N LEU A 96 -1.37 8.28 17.88
CA LEU A 96 -1.19 8.79 19.24
C LEU A 96 -1.97 7.89 20.19
N VAL A 97 -1.24 7.17 21.05
CA VAL A 97 -1.78 6.42 22.19
C VAL A 97 -1.97 7.31 23.40
#